data_AF-A0A0F9ANU5-F1
#
_entry.id   AF-A0A0F9ANU5-F1
#
_cell.length_a   1.000
_cell.length_b   1.000
_cell.length_c   1.000
_cell.angle_alpha   90.00
_cell.angle_beta   90.00
_cell.angle_gamma   90.00
#
_symmetry.space_group_name_H-M   'P 1'
#
loop_
_entity.id
_entity.type
_entity.pdbx_description
1 polymer ?
#
loop_
_entity_poly.entity_id
_entity_poly.type
_entity_poly.pdbx_seq_one_letter_code
_entity_poly.pdbx_strand_id
1 'polypeptide(L)'
;MFTYYRQGVRRAVPAASKSPIDKYTLGHMAWGAILAAIGVPFWGAAMLSVAFEIVENPLKKHIPFIFPEPILDSIGNQVMDTVGVLAGWSLAK
;
A
#
# COMPACT_ATOMS: atom_id res chain seq x y z
N MET A 1 2.94 3.57 28.29
CA MET A 1 4.34 3.13 28.07
C MET A 1 4.26 1.74 27.47
N PHE A 2 4.16 1.64 26.13
CA PHE A 2 3.98 0.35 25.44
C PHE A 2 5.33 -0.25 25.10
N THR A 3 5.65 -1.32 25.80
CA THR A 3 6.89 -2.09 25.72
C THR A 3 6.79 -3.09 24.58
N TYR A 4 7.17 -2.70 23.37
CA TYR A 4 7.49 -3.64 22.28
C TYR A 4 8.69 -3.16 21.49
N TYR A 5 9.84 -3.09 22.16
CA TYR A 5 11.14 -2.99 21.52
C TYR A 5 12.15 -3.80 22.33
N ARG A 6 12.06 -5.13 22.23
CA ARG A 6 13.16 -6.02 22.67
C ARG A 6 13.71 -6.74 21.45
N GLN A 7 14.92 -6.34 21.12
CA GLN A 7 15.81 -6.85 20.09
C GLN A 7 15.96 -8.37 20.16
N GLY A 8 16.09 -9.04 19.02
CA GLY A 8 16.49 -10.46 18.99
C GLY A 8 16.58 -11.11 17.62
N VAL A 9 15.84 -10.62 16.63
CA VAL A 9 15.99 -11.08 15.25
C VAL A 9 15.99 -9.86 14.35
N ARG A 10 17.17 -9.40 13.94
CA ARG A 10 17.28 -8.64 12.69
C ARG A 10 16.91 -9.63 11.59
N ARG A 11 15.62 -9.93 11.42
CA ARG A 11 15.15 -10.43 10.12
C ARG A 11 15.54 -9.31 9.19
N ALA A 12 16.45 -9.60 8.25
CA ALA A 12 16.81 -8.67 7.20
C ALA A 12 15.50 -8.04 6.73
N VAL A 13 15.37 -6.73 6.94
CA VAL A 13 14.17 -5.98 6.57
C VAL A 13 13.94 -6.37 5.11
N PRO A 14 12.88 -7.11 4.76
CA PRO A 14 12.67 -7.47 3.37
C PRO A 14 12.64 -6.16 2.60
N ALA A 15 13.44 -6.04 1.54
CA ALA A 15 13.55 -4.81 0.77
C ALA A 15 12.22 -4.41 0.07
N ALA A 16 11.13 -5.15 0.31
CA ALA A 16 9.83 -5.01 -0.31
C ALA A 16 9.28 -3.58 -0.15
N SER A 17 9.03 -3.11 1.08
CA SER A 17 8.45 -1.77 1.34
C SER A 17 9.42 -0.58 1.14
N LYS A 18 10.64 -0.86 0.66
CA LYS A 18 11.59 0.17 0.21
C LYS A 18 11.79 0.20 -1.30
N SER A 19 11.38 -0.86 -1.99
CA SER A 19 11.39 -0.91 -3.44
C SER A 19 10.20 -0.11 -3.95
N PRO A 20 10.34 0.64 -5.06
CA PRO A 20 9.18 1.23 -5.71
C PRO A 20 8.11 0.19 -6.05
N ILE A 21 8.51 -1.00 -6.51
CA ILE A 21 7.58 -2.09 -6.83
C ILE A 21 7.83 -3.25 -5.88
N ASP A 22 6.76 -3.81 -5.32
CA ASP A 22 6.86 -4.97 -4.44
C ASP A 22 5.74 -6.01 -4.67
N LYS A 23 5.64 -6.99 -3.76
CA LYS A 23 4.65 -8.07 -3.84
C LYS A 23 3.21 -7.57 -3.64
N TYR A 24 3.00 -6.43 -3.00
CA TYR A 24 1.69 -5.81 -2.77
C TYR A 24 1.24 -4.93 -3.93
N THR A 25 2.14 -4.47 -4.80
CA THR A 25 1.77 -3.73 -6.03
C THR A 25 0.73 -4.49 -6.88
N LEU A 26 0.80 -5.83 -6.95
CA LEU A 26 -0.24 -6.65 -7.59
C LEU A 26 -1.59 -6.59 -6.86
N GLY A 27 -1.58 -6.49 -5.52
CA GLY A 27 -2.76 -6.25 -4.72
C GLY A 27 -3.40 -4.89 -5.00
N HIS A 28 -2.59 -3.84 -5.17
CA HIS A 28 -3.06 -2.53 -5.60
C HIS A 28 -3.69 -2.58 -7.00
N MET A 29 -3.07 -3.29 -7.94
CA MET A 29 -3.69 -3.54 -9.26
C MET A 29 -5.04 -4.27 -9.14
N ALA A 30 -5.11 -5.33 -8.34
CA ALA A 30 -6.37 -6.04 -8.12
C ALA A 30 -7.45 -5.13 -7.51
N TRP A 31 -7.08 -4.27 -6.56
CA TRP A 31 -7.98 -3.28 -5.97
C TRP A 31 -8.50 -2.28 -7.02
N GLY A 32 -7.62 -1.79 -7.90
CA GLY A 32 -8.00 -0.96 -9.04
C GLY A 32 -9.06 -1.61 -9.93
N ALA A 33 -8.87 -2.88 -10.27
CA ALA A 33 -9.83 -3.64 -11.07
C ALA A 33 -11.19 -3.78 -10.37
N ILE A 34 -11.20 -4.00 -9.05
CA ILE A 34 -12.43 -4.04 -8.24
C ILE A 34 -13.15 -2.69 -8.28
N LEU A 35 -12.43 -1.57 -8.12
CA LEU A 35 -13.00 -0.23 -8.20
C LEU A 35 -13.65 0.04 -9.57
N ALA A 36 -13.02 -0.41 -10.67
CA ALA A 36 -13.59 -0.31 -12.01
C ALA A 36 -14.88 -1.14 -12.16
N ALA A 37 -14.88 -2.36 -11.60
CA ALA A 37 -16.00 -3.30 -11.66
C ALA A 37 -17.24 -2.78 -10.91
N ILE A 38 -17.05 -2.13 -9.75
CA ILE A 38 -18.16 -1.53 -8.98
C ILE A 38 -18.56 -0.13 -9.49
N GLY A 39 -17.98 0.33 -10.59
CA GLY A 39 -18.39 1.56 -11.27
C GLY A 39 -17.77 2.85 -10.72
N VAL A 40 -16.71 2.78 -9.90
CA VAL A 40 -15.98 3.99 -9.49
C VAL A 40 -15.32 4.61 -10.73
N PRO A 41 -15.52 5.91 -11.00
CA PRO A 41 -14.86 6.56 -12.12
C PRO A 41 -13.35 6.68 -11.87
N PHE A 42 -12.56 6.78 -12.95
CA PHE A 42 -11.08 6.82 -12.88
C PHE A 42 -10.54 7.83 -11.87
N TRP A 43 -11.09 9.06 -11.87
CA TRP A 43 -10.69 10.10 -10.92
C TRP A 43 -11.02 9.73 -9.46
N GLY A 44 -12.11 9.02 -9.22
CA GLY A 44 -12.47 8.52 -7.90
C GLY A 44 -11.49 7.44 -7.42
N ALA A 45 -11.07 6.54 -8.31
CA ALA A 45 -10.04 5.54 -8.00
C ALA A 45 -8.69 6.21 -7.68
N ALA A 46 -8.31 7.24 -8.46
CA ALA A 46 -7.11 8.03 -8.20
C ALA A 46 -7.16 8.70 -6.81
N MET A 47 -8.25 9.40 -6.49
CA MET A 47 -8.39 10.07 -5.19
C MET A 47 -8.37 9.07 -4.03
N LEU A 48 -9.04 7.92 -4.16
CA LEU A 48 -9.04 6.89 -3.12
C LEU A 48 -7.65 6.28 -2.90
N SER A 49 -6.92 5.98 -3.98
CA SER A 49 -5.55 5.46 -3.87
C SER A 49 -4.62 6.46 -3.19
N VAL A 50 -4.56 7.71 -3.66
CA VAL A 50 -3.72 8.75 -3.06
C VAL A 50 -4.09 9.00 -1.59
N ALA A 51 -5.39 9.04 -1.27
CA ALA A 51 -5.83 9.21 0.11
C ALA A 51 -5.37 8.05 1.00
N PHE A 52 -5.43 6.81 0.50
CA PHE A 52 -4.93 5.63 1.21
C PHE A 52 -3.42 5.73 1.48
N GLU A 53 -2.60 6.05 0.47
CA GLU A 53 -1.13 6.17 0.62
C GLU A 53 -0.72 7.23 1.66
N ILE A 54 -1.46 8.35 1.71
CA ILE A 54 -1.21 9.42 2.70
C ILE A 54 -1.48 8.92 4.13
N VAL A 55 -2.51 8.10 4.33
CA VAL A 55 -2.91 7.63 5.66
C VAL A 55 -2.23 6.32 6.06
N GLU A 56 -1.70 5.54 5.11
CA GLU A 56 -1.12 4.22 5.36
C GLU A 56 0.03 4.27 6.35
N ASN A 57 1.03 5.13 6.14
CA ASN A 57 2.16 5.25 7.05
C ASN A 57 1.75 5.66 8.48
N PRO A 58 0.88 6.67 8.67
CA PRO A 58 0.24 6.92 9.96
C PRO A 58 -0.47 5.71 10.55
N LEU A 59 -1.26 4.97 9.76
CA LEU A 59 -1.99 3.79 10.23
C LEU A 59 -1.04 2.65 10.63
N LYS A 60 -0.02 2.33 9.83
CA LYS A 60 1.03 1.34 10.14
C LYS A 60 1.73 1.67 11.45
N LYS A 61 1.96 2.96 11.73
CA LYS A 61 2.60 3.42 12.96
C LYS A 61 1.72 3.26 14.21
N HIS A 62 0.42 3.53 14.10
CA HIS A 62 -0.49 3.55 15.27
C HIS A 62 -1.25 2.24 15.47
N ILE A 63 -1.48 1.49 14.39
CA ILE A 63 -2.29 0.28 14.36
C ILE A 63 -1.56 -0.80 13.55
N PRO A 64 -0.35 -1.25 13.95
CA PRO A 64 0.47 -2.14 13.12
C PRO A 64 -0.14 -3.53 12.89
N PHE A 65 -1.08 -3.97 13.73
CA PHE A 65 -1.63 -5.33 13.67
C PHE A 65 -2.62 -5.57 12.52
N ILE A 66 -3.16 -4.51 11.88
CA ILE A 66 -4.03 -4.65 10.70
C ILE A 66 -3.23 -4.81 9.42
N PHE A 67 -1.92 -4.52 9.44
CA PHE A 67 -1.05 -4.62 8.28
C PHE A 67 -0.30 -5.94 8.30
N PRO A 68 -0.29 -6.71 7.19
CA PRO A 68 0.55 -7.90 7.04
C PRO A 68 2.04 -7.59 7.27
N GLU A 69 2.45 -6.37 6.92
CA GLU A 69 3.81 -5.87 7.07
C GLU A 69 3.79 -4.44 7.62
N PRO A 70 4.06 -4.24 8.92
CA PRO A 70 3.96 -2.93 9.58
C PRO A 70 5.20 -2.04 9.35
N ILE A 71 5.88 -2.22 8.22
CA ILE A 71 7.04 -1.43 7.82
C ILE A 71 6.54 -0.22 7.03
N LEU A 72 7.07 0.97 7.33
CA LEU A 72 6.71 2.19 6.63
C LEU A 72 7.19 2.17 5.18
N ASP A 73 6.34 2.67 4.29
CA ASP A 73 6.62 2.72 2.87
C ASP A 73 7.45 3.94 2.52
N SER A 74 8.32 3.76 1.53
CA SER A 74 9.00 4.88 0.89
C SER A 74 8.05 5.65 -0.03
N ILE A 75 8.35 6.93 -0.30
CA ILE A 75 7.58 7.73 -1.26
C ILE A 75 7.51 7.04 -2.64
N GLY A 76 8.61 6.40 -3.06
CA GLY A 76 8.65 5.67 -4.33
C GLY A 76 7.70 4.48 -4.38
N ASN A 77 7.52 3.77 -3.26
CA ASN A 77 6.57 2.68 -3.14
C ASN A 77 5.13 3.20 -3.22
N GLN A 78 4.78 4.21 -2.43
CA GLN A 78 3.45 4.83 -2.45
C GLN A 78 3.01 5.31 -3.84
N VAL A 79 3.94 5.93 -4.58
CA VAL A 79 3.67 6.39 -5.95
C VAL A 79 3.36 5.21 -6.87
N MET A 80 4.15 4.14 -6.79
CA MET A 80 3.98 2.96 -7.65
C MET A 80 2.77 2.12 -7.27
N ASP A 81 2.38 2.10 -6.00
CA ASP A 81 1.15 1.46 -5.54
C ASP A 81 -0.08 2.21 -6.03
N THR A 82 -0.05 3.55 -6.02
CA THR A 82 -1.05 4.39 -6.72
C THR A 82 -1.10 4.08 -8.22
N VAL A 83 0.06 4.01 -8.90
CA VAL A 83 0.13 3.63 -10.32
C VAL A 83 -0.44 2.23 -10.54
N GLY A 84 -0.18 1.30 -9.62
CA GLY A 84 -0.74 -0.05 -9.61
C GLY A 84 -2.26 -0.03 -9.60
N VAL A 85 -2.88 0.72 -8.67
CA VAL A 85 -4.34 0.90 -8.63
C VAL A 85 -4.86 1.43 -9.97
N LEU A 86 -4.26 2.47 -10.54
CA LEU A 86 -4.73 3.06 -11.79
C LEU A 86 -4.54 2.13 -12.99
N ALA A 87 -3.45 1.35 -13.03
CA ALA A 87 -3.22 0.36 -14.06
C ALA A 87 -4.27 -0.76 -14.00
N GLY A 88 -4.54 -1.28 -12.80
CA GLY A 88 -5.56 -2.29 -12.59
C GLY A 88 -6.96 -1.82 -12.95
N TRP A 89 -7.31 -0.58 -12.59
CA TRP A 89 -8.57 0.04 -13.01
C TRP A 89 -8.66 0.13 -14.54
N SER A 90 -7.60 0.61 -15.20
CA SER A 90 -7.59 0.82 -16.65
C SER A 90 -7.67 -0.47 -17.45
N LEU A 91 -7.10 -1.56 -16.94
CA LEU A 91 -7.17 -2.88 -17.58
C LEU A 91 -8.54 -3.56 -17.44
N ALA A 92 -9.36 -3.12 -16.48
CA ALA A 92 -10.66 -3.70 -16.17
C ALA A 92 -11.85 -2.93 -16.77
N LYS A 93 -11.60 -1.87 -17.55
CA LYS A 93 -12.60 -1.11 -18.31
C LYS A 93 -12.51 -1.40 -19.80
#